data_AF-A0A2H9TCT1-F1
#
_entry.id   AF-A0A2H9TCT1-F1
#
_cell.length_a   1.000
_cell.length_b   1.000
_cell.length_c   1.000
_cell.angle_alpha   90.00
_cell.angle_beta   90.00
_cell.angle_gamma   90.00
#
_symmetry.space_group_name_H-M   'P 1'
#
loop_
_entity.id
_entity.type
_entity.pdbx_description
1 polymer ?
#
loop_
_entity_poly.entity_id
_entity_poly.type
_entity_poly.pdbx_seq_one_letter_code
_entity_poly.pdbx_strand_id
1 'polypeptide(L)'
;MGMLKDMGFNTKEKIYCYGGGIVGAIAPIVAARYTFFNDFKDSLEGEAISWGASVLLNLSSMILPPHLPVPVYTSIFGMMAGEIGALNSRTKRTKKEKNLESITKE
;
A
#
# COMPACT_ATOMS: atom_id res chain seq x y z
N MET A 1 4.72 -15.61 -2.64
CA MET A 1 3.35 -15.77 -2.08
C MET A 1 3.32 -16.54 -0.73
N GLY A 2 4.47 -16.87 -0.12
CA GLY A 2 4.55 -17.64 1.15
C GLY A 2 4.44 -16.79 2.43
N MET A 3 5.12 -15.64 2.51
CA MET A 3 5.32 -14.88 3.76
C MET A 3 4.03 -14.53 4.53
N LEU A 4 3.00 -13.98 3.87
CA LEU A 4 1.73 -13.62 4.52
C LEU A 4 0.86 -14.85 4.89
N LYS A 5 1.08 -15.99 4.22
CA LYS A 5 0.43 -17.25 4.54
C LYS A 5 1.08 -17.88 5.78
N ASP A 6 2.40 -17.76 5.89
CA ASP A 6 3.19 -18.22 7.05
C ASP A 6 2.89 -17.40 8.31
N MET A 7 2.51 -16.13 8.15
CA MET A 7 2.03 -15.28 9.25
C MET A 7 0.63 -15.65 9.76
N GLY A 8 -0.09 -16.58 9.12
CA GLY A 8 -1.42 -17.00 9.57
C GLY A 8 -2.53 -15.96 9.37
N PHE A 9 -2.35 -15.05 8.41
CA PHE A 9 -3.36 -14.05 8.08
C PHE A 9 -4.52 -14.63 7.25
N ASN A 10 -5.74 -14.23 7.59
CA ASN A 10 -6.93 -14.52 6.77
C ASN A 10 -6.99 -13.62 5.52
N THR A 11 -7.96 -13.83 4.64
CA THR A 11 -8.12 -13.06 3.40
C THR A 11 -8.23 -11.55 3.64
N LYS A 12 -8.99 -11.14 4.66
CA LYS A 12 -9.16 -9.72 5.00
C LYS A 12 -7.85 -9.09 5.47
N GLU A 13 -7.09 -9.78 6.30
CA GLU A 13 -5.79 -9.33 6.81
C GLU A 13 -4.77 -9.21 5.67
N LYS A 14 -4.78 -10.15 4.72
CA LYS A 14 -3.95 -10.07 3.51
C LYS A 14 -4.30 -8.86 2.64
N ILE A 15 -5.59 -8.53 2.52
CA ILE A 15 -6.03 -7.33 1.79
C ILE A 15 -5.43 -6.06 2.39
N TYR A 16 -5.25 -5.97 3.72
CA TYR A 16 -4.58 -4.81 4.32
C TYR A 16 -3.11 -4.71 3.88
N CYS A 17 -2.36 -5.81 3.88
CA CYS A 17 -0.97 -5.83 3.42
C CYS A 17 -0.85 -5.45 1.94
N TYR A 18 -1.62 -6.10 1.07
CA TYR A 18 -1.58 -5.83 -0.37
C TYR A 18 -2.11 -4.44 -0.70
N GLY A 19 -3.20 -4.01 -0.07
CA GLY A 19 -3.76 -2.67 -0.23
C GLY A 19 -2.78 -1.61 0.22
N GLY A 20 -2.09 -1.82 1.34
CA GLY A 20 -1.00 -0.96 1.79
C GLY A 20 0.11 -0.83 0.75
N GLY A 21 0.58 -1.95 0.19
CA GLY A 21 1.60 -1.94 -0.87
C GLY A 21 1.15 -1.20 -2.14
N ILE A 22 -0.09 -1.42 -2.59
CA ILE A 22 -0.67 -0.73 -3.76
C ILE A 22 -0.78 0.78 -3.51
N VAL A 23 -1.30 1.18 -2.34
CA VAL A 23 -1.39 2.61 -1.97
C VAL A 23 0.02 3.22 -1.89
N GLY A 24 0.98 2.49 -1.32
CA GLY A 24 2.38 2.89 -1.30
C GLY A 24 2.98 3.10 -2.69
N ALA A 25 2.62 2.26 -3.67
CA ALA A 25 3.05 2.40 -5.06
C ALA A 25 2.41 3.59 -5.77
N ILE A 26 1.13 3.88 -5.49
CA ILE A 26 0.36 4.94 -6.16
C ILE A 26 0.62 6.32 -5.55
N ALA A 27 0.85 6.41 -4.25
CA ALA A 27 1.04 7.67 -3.53
C ALA A 27 2.05 8.64 -4.19
N PRO A 28 3.27 8.21 -4.60
CA PRO A 28 4.23 9.12 -5.23
C PRO A 28 3.83 9.53 -6.66
N ILE A 29 2.98 8.76 -7.36
CA ILE A 29 2.41 9.15 -8.65
C ILE A 29 1.43 10.30 -8.45
N VAL A 30 0.54 10.16 -7.47
CA VAL A 30 -0.43 11.20 -7.11
C VAL A 30 0.28 12.45 -6.59
N ALA A 31 1.33 12.28 -5.78
CA ALA A 31 2.15 13.40 -5.32
C ALA A 31 2.78 14.14 -6.51
N ALA A 32 3.43 13.43 -7.44
CA ALA A 32 4.02 14.05 -8.62
C ALA A 32 2.98 14.80 -9.47
N ARG A 33 1.77 14.22 -9.62
CA ARG A 33 0.65 14.85 -10.34
C ARG A 33 0.32 16.22 -9.78
N TYR A 34 0.20 16.36 -8.46
CA TYR A 34 -0.20 17.62 -7.83
C TYR A 34 0.96 18.55 -7.49
N THR A 35 2.20 18.05 -7.42
CA THR A 35 3.38 18.89 -7.17
C THR A 35 3.93 19.53 -8.45
N PHE A 36 4.02 18.78 -9.55
CA PHE A 36 4.68 19.26 -10.77
C PHE A 36 3.71 19.67 -11.88
N PHE A 37 2.51 19.11 -11.90
CA PHE A 37 1.60 19.27 -13.03
C PHE A 37 0.24 19.86 -12.65
N ASN A 38 0.14 20.54 -11.51
CA ASN A 38 -1.13 21.07 -11.00
C ASN A 38 -1.85 22.01 -12.00
N ASP A 39 -1.08 22.72 -12.81
CA ASP A 39 -1.57 23.72 -13.77
C ASP A 39 -2.28 23.10 -14.99
N PHE A 40 -2.15 21.79 -15.21
CA PHE A 40 -2.74 21.09 -16.37
C PHE A 40 -4.17 20.58 -16.12
N LYS A 41 -4.79 20.94 -14.99
CA LYS A 41 -6.10 20.42 -14.55
C LYS A 41 -7.31 20.90 -15.37
N ASP A 42 -7.17 21.99 -16.10
CA ASP A 42 -8.29 22.67 -16.75
C ASP A 42 -8.59 22.14 -18.17
N SER A 43 -7.83 21.15 -18.65
CA SER A 43 -8.07 20.49 -19.94
C SER A 43 -7.96 18.97 -19.83
N LEU A 44 -8.82 18.24 -20.56
CA LEU A 44 -8.82 16.77 -20.57
C LEU A 44 -7.48 16.21 -21.08
N GLU A 45 -6.90 16.85 -22.10
CA GLU A 45 -5.60 16.46 -22.66
C GLU A 45 -4.45 16.73 -21.68
N GLY A 46 -4.46 17.89 -21.01
CA GLY A 46 -3.50 18.22 -19.95
C GLY A 46 -3.57 17.26 -18.75
N GLU A 47 -4.77 16.84 -18.35
CA GLU A 47 -4.96 15.80 -17.33
C GLU A 47 -4.35 14.46 -17.77
N ALA A 48 -4.65 13.99 -18.99
CA ALA A 48 -4.10 12.72 -19.47
C ALA A 48 -2.56 12.73 -19.54
N ILE A 49 -1.98 13.82 -20.05
CA ILE A 49 -0.53 13.99 -20.15
C ILE A 49 0.10 14.06 -18.75
N SER A 50 -0.48 14.81 -17.83
CA SER A 50 0.07 14.97 -16.47
C SER A 50 0.03 13.69 -15.66
N TRP A 51 -1.03 12.88 -15.77
CA TRP A 51 -1.06 11.53 -15.18
C TRP A 51 0.00 10.62 -15.82
N GLY A 52 0.09 10.60 -17.15
CA GLY A 52 1.10 9.80 -17.86
C GLY A 52 2.54 10.19 -17.50
N ALA A 53 2.84 11.50 -17.46
CA ALA A 53 4.14 12.02 -17.05
C ALA A 53 4.47 11.68 -15.59
N SER A 54 3.49 11.73 -14.69
CA SER A 54 3.66 11.36 -13.28
C SER A 54 4.00 9.87 -13.11
N VAL A 55 3.37 9.00 -13.90
CA VAL A 55 3.71 7.58 -13.96
C VAL A 55 5.12 7.38 -14.50
N LEU A 56 5.48 8.05 -15.60
CA LEU A 56 6.81 7.95 -16.21
C LEU A 56 7.92 8.43 -15.29
N LEU A 57 7.73 9.54 -14.56
CA LEU A 57 8.70 10.02 -13.57
C LEU A 57 8.91 9.02 -12.43
N ASN A 58 7.83 8.35 -11.99
CA ASN A 58 7.93 7.31 -10.99
C ASN A 58 8.66 6.07 -11.53
N LEU A 59 8.36 5.64 -12.76
CA LEU A 59 9.04 4.50 -13.39
C LEU A 59 10.50 4.79 -13.74
N SER A 60 10.84 6.00 -14.18
CA SER A 60 12.22 6.37 -14.53
C SER A 60 13.12 6.37 -13.29
N SER A 61 12.58 6.69 -12.12
CA SER A 61 13.28 6.54 -10.84
C SER A 61 13.58 5.08 -10.48
N MET A 62 12.98 4.09 -11.17
CA MET A 62 13.32 2.66 -11.04
C MET A 62 14.56 2.24 -11.83
N ILE A 63 14.96 3.02 -12.84
CA ILE A 63 15.98 2.64 -13.81
C ILE A 63 17.33 3.31 -13.50
N LEU A 64 17.36 4.37 -12.69
CA LEU A 64 18.58 5.08 -12.28
C LEU A 64 19.22 4.44 -11.02
N PRO A 65 20.53 4.08 -11.02
CA PRO A 65 21.21 3.43 -9.89
C PRO A 65 21.81 4.43 -8.87
N PRO A 66 22.21 4.05 -7.63
CA PRO A 66 21.90 2.86 -6.82
C PRO A 66 21.11 3.17 -5.53
N HIS A 67 20.57 4.38 -5.39
CA HIS A 67 19.69 4.72 -4.28
C HIS A 67 18.31 4.18 -4.63
N LEU A 68 17.89 3.12 -3.94
CA LEU A 68 16.67 2.35 -4.21
C LEU A 68 15.52 3.23 -4.74
N PRO A 69 14.80 2.78 -5.79
CA PRO A 69 13.76 3.59 -6.42
C PRO A 69 12.71 4.06 -5.42
N VAL A 70 12.36 5.35 -5.45
CA VAL A 70 11.30 5.94 -4.60
C VAL A 70 10.02 5.09 -4.59
N PRO A 71 9.52 4.55 -5.72
CA PRO A 71 8.31 3.72 -5.72
C PRO A 71 8.50 2.39 -4.99
N VAL A 72 9.72 1.83 -4.97
CA VAL A 72 10.00 0.59 -4.25
C VAL A 72 9.97 0.85 -2.74
N TYR A 73 10.58 1.94 -2.26
CA TYR A 73 10.49 2.31 -0.85
C TYR A 73 9.06 2.59 -0.40
N THR A 74 8.32 3.41 -1.15
CA THR A 74 6.96 3.78 -0.75
C THR A 74 6.02 2.58 -0.77
N SER A 75 6.20 1.64 -1.70
CA SER A 75 5.47 0.37 -1.71
C SER A 75 5.79 -0.50 -0.50
N ILE A 76 7.07 -0.59 -0.10
CA ILE A 76 7.49 -1.34 1.09
C ILE A 76 6.91 -0.70 2.36
N PHE A 77 7.01 0.63 2.52
CA PHE A 77 6.42 1.35 3.65
C PHE A 77 4.90 1.20 3.68
N GLY A 78 4.24 1.27 2.52
CA GLY A 78 2.82 1.00 2.38
C GLY A 78 2.45 -0.41 2.83
N MET A 79 3.24 -1.42 2.43
CA MET A 79 3.04 -2.80 2.86
C MET A 79 3.23 -2.96 4.37
N MET A 80 4.25 -2.34 4.96
CA MET A 80 4.46 -2.30 6.42
C MET A 80 3.28 -1.67 7.15
N ALA A 81 2.76 -0.54 6.67
CA ALA A 81 1.57 0.09 7.24
C ALA A 81 0.34 -0.84 7.15
N GLY A 82 0.18 -1.53 6.02
CA GLY A 82 -0.82 -2.57 5.82
C GLY A 82 -0.67 -3.75 6.79
N GLU A 83 0.55 -4.21 7.03
CA GLU A 83 0.87 -5.27 7.99
C GLU A 83 0.52 -4.87 9.42
N ILE A 84 0.80 -3.63 9.84
CA ILE A 84 0.37 -3.12 11.16
C ILE A 84 -1.15 -3.18 11.29
N GLY A 85 -1.89 -2.80 10.24
CA GLY A 85 -3.35 -2.93 10.17
C GLY A 85 -3.82 -4.39 10.29
N ALA A 86 -3.16 -5.30 9.56
CA ALA A 86 -3.43 -6.73 9.60
C ALA A 86 -3.16 -7.35 10.99
N LEU A 87 -2.05 -6.98 11.64
CA LEU A 87 -1.70 -7.42 12.99
C LEU A 87 -2.72 -6.96 14.02
N ASN A 88 -3.20 -5.72 13.93
CA ASN A 88 -4.24 -5.19 14.79
C ASN A 88 -5.58 -5.93 14.60
N SER A 89 -5.97 -6.22 13.35
CA SER A 89 -7.15 -7.03 13.04
C SER A 89 -7.04 -8.44 13.63
N ARG A 90 -5.89 -9.09 13.43
CA ARG A 90 -5.64 -10.43 13.95
C ARG A 90 -5.71 -10.47 15.48
N THR A 91 -5.06 -9.51 16.14
CA THR A 91 -5.05 -9.42 17.61
C THR A 91 -6.47 -9.31 18.16
N LYS A 92 -7.32 -8.48 17.54
CA LYS A 92 -8.74 -8.36 17.92
C LYS A 92 -9.49 -9.68 17.74
N ARG A 93 -9.26 -10.39 16.64
CA ARG A 93 -9.88 -11.68 16.35
C ARG A 93 -9.45 -12.75 17.37
N THR A 94 -8.16 -12.94 17.59
CA THR A 94 -7.65 -13.92 18.56
C THR A 94 -8.13 -13.63 19.98
N LYS A 95 -8.23 -12.35 20.38
CA LYS A 95 -8.80 -11.97 21.68
C LYS A 95 -10.28 -12.34 21.79
N LYS A 96 -11.06 -12.14 20.72
CA LYS A 96 -12.48 -12.52 20.67
C LYS A 96 -12.65 -14.04 20.76
N GLU A 97 -11.84 -14.80 20.03
CA GLU A 97 -11.84 -16.28 20.06
C GLU A 97 -11.55 -16.80 21.48
N LYS A 98 -10.52 -16.29 22.16
CA LYS A 98 -10.19 -16.66 23.55
C LYS A 98 -11.32 -16.36 24.53
N ASN A 99 -11.98 -15.21 24.41
CA ASN A 99 -13.11 -14.85 25.28
C ASN A 99 -14.34 -15.75 25.05
N LEU A 100 -14.57 -16.19 23.81
CA LEU A 100 -15.67 -17.12 23.50
C LEU A 100 -15.40 -18.51 24.07
N GLU A 101 -14.15 -18.99 23.99
CA GLU A 101 -13.74 -20.27 24.56
C GLU A 101 -13.82 -20.30 26.10
N SER A 102 -13.59 -19.17 26.79
CA SER A 102 -13.76 -19.12 28.24
C SER A 102 -15.24 -19.19 28.65
N ILE A 103 -16.15 -18.59 27.87
CA ILE A 103 -17.59 -18.59 28.16
C ILE A 103 -18.23 -19.96 27.89
N THR A 104 -17.70 -20.73 26.94
CA THR A 104 -18.26 -22.04 26.57
C THR A 104 -17.73 -23.21 27.40
N LYS A 105 -16.75 -22.97 28.27
CA LYS A 105 -16.20 -23.97 29.20
C LYS A 105 -16.73 -23.87 30.63
N GLU A 106 -17.56 -22.86 30.90
CA GLU A 106 -18.40 -22.73 32.11
C GLU A 106 -19.80 -23.28 31.85
#